data_AF-A0A950Q0U1-F1
#
_entry.id   AF-A0A950Q0U1-F1
#
_cell.length_a   1.000
_cell.length_b   1.000
_cell.length_c   1.000
_cell.angle_alpha   90.00
_cell.angle_beta   90.00
_cell.angle_gamma   90.00
#
_symmetry.space_group_name_H-M   'P 1'
#
loop_
_entity.id
_entity.type
_entity.pdbx_description
1 polymer ?
#
loop_
_entity_poly.entity_id
_entity_poly.type
_entity_poly.pdbx_seq_one_letter_code
_entity_poly.pdbx_strand_id
1 'polypeptide(L)'
;MSKVSWIRRAGVALAAAALSATGVTVISTAASGTVFTTTINCPPQTGNDLQNDINVAPNGSTIHISGTCSNPDFSIPANKRLTLAGAPAELYATSTAPVLTVDSGANVTLTNLTFEHLAAGGGGGIFNDGGTVLLSGSTVTMNSAGHGGGIYNNNGRMTVTGSNITNNQVVNGGAGAGIFNYGGFFTMSSSNVTGNTGGTGSAGGGIYTVGVTITISNSSICNNSTGSGGAGGAMYIDTGTVNFKASKMCNNTGSTANGGAVYDDHGTLNMTSASMSGNTASNDGGGVFNAGGTVNLTTSSIAGNTAGVDGGGVFGTVSQQSNSAVSGNAPDDIS
;
A
#
# COMPACT_ATOMS: atom_id res chain seq x y z
N MET A 1 44.54 24.18 86.39
CA MET A 1 43.41 24.39 87.32
C MET A 1 42.40 25.31 86.67
N SER A 2 41.23 24.74 86.32
CA SER A 2 39.88 25.33 86.28
C SER A 2 39.71 26.83 85.95
N LYS A 3 38.97 27.11 84.87
CA LYS A 3 37.80 28.02 84.92
C LYS A 3 36.80 27.69 83.80
N VAL A 4 35.61 27.24 84.22
CA VAL A 4 34.40 27.07 83.41
C VAL A 4 33.71 28.43 83.25
N SER A 5 33.16 28.71 82.06
CA SER A 5 32.25 29.84 81.81
C SER A 5 31.13 29.40 80.85
N TRP A 6 29.89 29.73 81.20
CA TRP A 6 28.65 29.38 80.52
C TRP A 6 28.24 30.44 79.50
N ILE A 7 27.69 30.07 78.34
CA ILE A 7 26.85 30.96 77.51
C ILE A 7 25.61 30.21 76.98
N ARG A 8 24.47 30.91 77.05
CA ARG A 8 23.11 30.49 76.72
C ARG A 8 22.75 30.67 75.23
N ARG A 9 21.93 29.74 74.72
CA ARG A 9 20.82 29.81 73.74
C ARG A 9 20.78 30.91 72.66
N ALA A 10 20.55 30.50 71.41
CA ALA A 10 19.36 30.88 70.61
C ALA A 10 19.29 30.04 69.32
N GLY A 11 18.11 29.55 68.98
CA GLY A 11 17.84 28.83 67.73
C GLY A 11 17.66 29.77 66.54
N VAL A 12 17.93 29.28 65.34
CA VAL A 12 17.59 29.94 64.08
C VAL A 12 16.93 28.91 63.16
N ALA A 13 15.80 29.33 62.61
CA ALA A 13 14.86 28.58 61.81
C ALA A 13 15.39 28.23 60.41
N LEU A 14 14.88 27.12 59.86
CA LEU A 14 14.97 26.77 58.45
C LEU A 14 14.24 27.82 57.60
N ALA A 15 14.94 28.37 56.60
CA ALA A 15 14.32 29.02 55.44
C ALA A 15 14.78 28.28 54.18
N ALA A 16 13.81 27.75 53.45
CA ALA A 16 14.02 27.09 52.15
C ALA A 16 14.39 28.14 51.09
N ALA A 17 15.47 27.91 50.38
CA ALA A 17 15.80 28.62 49.15
C ALA A 17 15.76 27.62 47.99
N ALA A 18 14.83 27.84 47.07
CA ALA A 18 14.74 27.14 45.80
C ALA A 18 15.97 27.48 44.95
N LEU A 19 16.71 26.47 44.49
CA LEU A 19 17.74 26.62 43.48
C LEU A 19 17.30 25.87 42.23
N SER A 20 16.96 26.64 41.19
CA SER A 20 16.89 26.19 39.81
C SER A 20 18.30 25.84 39.34
N ALA A 21 18.53 24.58 38.96
CA ALA A 21 19.74 24.16 38.27
C ALA A 21 19.37 23.35 37.03
N THR A 22 19.62 23.96 35.89
CA THR A 22 19.77 23.35 34.57
C THR A 22 20.87 22.28 34.58
N GLY A 23 20.60 21.14 33.95
CA GLY A 23 21.64 20.32 33.33
C GLY A 23 21.73 18.85 33.78
N VAL A 24 21.81 18.01 32.75
CA VAL A 24 22.47 16.69 32.70
C VAL A 24 21.61 15.44 33.01
N THR A 25 21.14 14.88 31.89
CA THR A 25 21.20 13.47 31.48
C THR A 25 21.24 12.39 32.56
N VAL A 26 20.16 11.61 32.65
CA VAL A 26 20.27 10.18 32.95
C VAL A 26 20.26 9.43 31.62
N ILE A 27 21.45 9.09 31.13
CA ILE A 27 21.61 7.96 30.22
C ILE A 27 21.39 6.73 31.10
N SER A 28 20.15 6.26 31.22
CA SER A 28 19.93 4.90 31.70
C SER A 28 20.26 3.98 30.53
N THR A 29 21.31 3.18 30.68
CA THR A 29 21.58 2.03 29.83
C THR A 29 20.40 1.05 29.95
N ALA A 30 19.39 1.24 29.10
CA ALA A 30 18.25 0.35 29.05
C ALA A 30 18.69 -0.96 28.40
N ALA A 31 18.54 -2.03 29.17
CA ALA A 31 18.64 -3.40 28.73
C ALA A 31 17.77 -3.65 27.49
N SER A 32 18.20 -4.65 26.72
CA SER A 32 17.39 -5.36 25.72
C SER A 32 15.92 -5.51 26.15
N GLY A 33 14.99 -5.03 25.32
CA GLY A 33 13.63 -5.60 25.27
C GLY A 33 12.44 -4.78 25.79
N THR A 34 12.55 -3.49 26.12
CA THR A 34 11.36 -2.70 26.46
C THR A 34 10.65 -2.18 25.19
N VAL A 35 9.55 -2.84 24.82
CA VAL A 35 8.57 -2.37 23.83
C VAL A 35 7.98 -1.05 24.33
N PHE A 36 8.29 0.06 23.67
CA PHE A 36 7.62 1.34 23.94
C PHE A 36 6.25 1.33 23.27
N THR A 37 5.22 1.67 24.05
CA THR A 37 3.90 2.00 23.54
C THR A 37 3.67 3.49 23.76
N THR A 38 3.66 4.25 22.68
CA THR A 38 3.34 5.70 22.69
C THR A 38 1.99 5.89 22.02
N THR A 39 1.17 6.82 22.54
CA THR A 39 -0.09 7.23 21.91
C THR A 39 0.05 8.66 21.41
N ILE A 40 -0.22 8.86 20.12
CA ILE A 40 -0.23 10.16 19.46
C ILE A 40 -1.67 10.50 19.10
N ASN A 41 -2.09 11.72 19.46
CA ASN A 41 -3.37 12.28 19.08
C ASN A 41 -3.10 13.48 18.17
N CYS A 42 -3.52 13.38 16.91
CA CYS A 42 -3.30 14.41 15.90
C CYS A 42 -4.55 15.28 15.70
N PRO A 43 -4.40 16.61 15.50
CA PRO A 43 -3.14 17.32 15.32
C PRO A 43 -2.34 17.53 16.63
N PRO A 44 -0.99 17.56 16.56
CA PRO A 44 -0.11 17.78 17.70
C PRO A 44 -0.52 18.99 18.55
N GLN A 45 -0.72 18.81 19.86
CA GLN A 45 -1.05 19.93 20.74
C GLN A 45 0.20 20.70 21.21
N THR A 46 1.37 20.04 21.32
CA THR A 46 2.69 20.66 21.62
C THR A 46 3.85 19.68 21.34
N GLY A 47 4.71 19.96 20.34
CA GLY A 47 6.02 19.28 20.14
C GLY A 47 6.02 17.78 19.82
N ASN A 48 4.88 17.10 19.91
CA ASN A 48 4.70 15.70 19.52
C ASN A 48 4.18 15.65 18.08
N ASP A 49 5.08 15.55 17.10
CA ASP A 49 4.72 15.12 15.76
C ASP A 49 5.05 13.63 15.59
N LEU A 50 4.23 12.94 14.80
CA LEU A 50 4.37 11.51 14.56
C LEU A 50 5.76 11.13 13.99
N GLN A 51 6.39 12.02 13.22
CA GLN A 51 7.69 11.73 12.64
C GLN A 51 8.79 11.69 13.70
N ASN A 52 8.78 12.61 14.66
CA ASN A 52 9.71 12.60 15.78
C ASN A 52 9.55 11.33 16.60
N ASP A 53 8.32 10.91 16.88
CA ASP A 53 8.05 9.67 17.60
C ASP A 53 8.52 8.42 16.83
N ILE A 54 8.36 8.38 15.51
CA ILE A 54 8.97 7.35 14.64
C ILE A 54 10.50 7.36 14.79
N ASN A 55 11.11 8.54 14.75
CA ASN A 55 12.56 8.71 14.80
C ASN A 55 13.15 8.25 16.16
N VAL A 56 12.50 8.58 17.27
CA VAL A 56 13.01 8.24 18.62
C VAL A 56 12.60 6.85 19.11
N ALA A 57 11.52 6.27 18.57
CA ALA A 57 11.03 4.98 19.03
C ALA A 57 12.07 3.86 18.87
N PRO A 58 12.35 3.06 19.91
CA PRO A 58 13.18 1.87 19.81
C PRO A 58 12.60 0.84 18.84
N ASN A 59 13.44 0.00 18.24
CA ASN A 59 12.99 -1.10 17.40
C ASN A 59 12.10 -2.08 18.17
N GLY A 60 11.00 -2.51 17.54
CA GLY A 60 9.95 -3.34 18.13
C GLY A 60 8.82 -2.54 18.80
N SER A 61 8.91 -1.21 18.85
CA SER A 61 7.87 -0.37 19.46
C SER A 61 6.58 -0.34 18.63
N THR A 62 5.48 -0.06 19.33
CA THR A 62 4.17 0.21 18.73
C THR A 62 3.76 1.64 19.02
N ILE A 63 3.48 2.41 17.98
CA ILE A 63 2.96 3.77 18.09
C ILE A 63 1.47 3.72 17.77
N HIS A 64 0.63 4.01 18.75
CA HIS A 64 -0.81 4.15 18.57
C HIS A 64 -1.13 5.56 18.09
N ILE A 65 -1.92 5.66 17.03
CA ILE A 65 -2.22 6.93 16.37
C ILE A 65 -3.74 7.13 16.42
N SER A 66 -4.18 8.35 16.74
CA SER A 66 -5.57 8.77 16.61
C SER A 66 -5.65 10.15 15.94
N GLY A 67 -6.75 10.40 15.23
CA GLY A 67 -6.96 11.65 14.49
C GLY A 67 -6.19 11.71 13.17
N THR A 68 -6.04 12.93 12.63
CA THR A 68 -5.41 13.18 11.33
C THR A 68 -4.03 13.81 11.53
N CYS A 69 -2.99 13.05 11.24
CA CYS A 69 -1.60 13.51 11.31
C CYS A 69 -1.17 14.02 9.93
N SER A 70 -0.79 15.30 9.87
CA SER A 70 -0.33 15.93 8.64
C SER A 70 1.16 16.23 8.71
N ASN A 71 1.89 15.92 7.64
CA ASN A 71 3.34 16.18 7.53
C ASN A 71 3.68 16.33 6.05
N PRO A 72 4.67 17.15 5.65
CA PRO A 72 5.19 17.13 4.28
C PRO A 72 5.48 15.72 3.77
N ASP A 73 6.10 14.87 4.59
CA ASP A 73 6.49 13.51 4.27
C ASP A 73 6.66 12.68 5.55
N PHE A 74 5.95 11.55 5.67
CA PHE A 74 6.29 10.55 6.69
C PHE A 74 7.31 9.57 6.14
N SER A 75 8.29 9.20 6.95
CA SER A 75 9.29 8.20 6.58
C SER A 75 9.55 7.20 7.71
N ILE A 76 9.76 5.93 7.35
CA ILE A 76 10.33 4.90 8.23
C ILE A 76 11.80 4.72 7.83
N PRO A 77 12.75 5.25 8.62
CA PRO A 77 14.17 5.17 8.30
C PRO A 77 14.71 3.75 8.20
N ALA A 78 15.80 3.58 7.45
CA ALA A 78 16.51 2.31 7.35
C ALA A 78 16.79 1.66 8.72
N ASN A 79 16.65 0.34 8.80
CA ASN A 79 16.81 -0.47 10.01
C ASN A 79 15.79 -0.20 11.13
N LYS A 80 14.79 0.67 10.94
CA LYS A 80 13.69 0.81 11.89
C LYS A 80 12.75 -0.38 11.79
N ARG A 81 12.31 -0.87 12.96
CA ARG A 81 11.30 -1.92 13.10
C ARG A 81 10.17 -1.41 13.97
N LEU A 82 9.01 -1.13 13.40
CA LEU A 82 7.91 -0.47 14.13
C LEU A 82 6.55 -1.05 13.76
N THR A 83 5.59 -0.89 14.67
CA THR A 83 4.16 -1.01 14.36
C THR A 83 3.53 0.37 14.50
N LEU A 84 2.86 0.84 13.45
CA LEU A 84 1.98 2.01 13.50
C LEU A 84 0.54 1.51 13.53
N ALA A 85 -0.16 1.76 14.63
CA ALA A 85 -1.50 1.24 14.88
C ALA A 85 -2.51 2.38 15.02
N GLY A 86 -3.38 2.54 14.03
CA GLY A 86 -4.46 3.52 14.06
C GLY A 86 -5.63 3.07 14.94
N ALA A 87 -6.32 4.05 15.53
CA ALA A 87 -7.54 3.88 16.30
C ALA A 87 -8.76 4.55 15.66
N PRO A 88 -9.17 4.08 14.47
CA PRO A 88 -8.68 4.57 13.17
C PRO A 88 -7.93 5.90 13.19
N ALA A 89 -6.90 6.03 12.36
CA ALA A 89 -6.16 7.28 12.18
C ALA A 89 -5.84 7.54 10.72
N GLU A 90 -5.67 8.80 10.39
CA GLU A 90 -5.36 9.26 9.03
C GLU A 90 -3.96 9.86 8.99
N LEU A 91 -3.20 9.47 7.98
CA LEU A 91 -1.92 10.05 7.61
C LEU A 91 -2.13 10.84 6.33
N TYR A 92 -1.79 12.13 6.39
CA TYR A 92 -2.03 13.07 5.33
C TYR A 92 -0.73 13.77 4.90
N ALA A 93 -0.31 13.60 3.65
CA ALA A 93 0.84 14.34 3.11
C ALA A 93 0.45 15.79 2.78
N THR A 94 1.30 16.76 3.13
CA THR A 94 1.10 18.18 2.78
C THR A 94 2.03 18.68 1.68
N SER A 95 2.92 17.82 1.17
CA SER A 95 3.80 18.10 0.04
C SER A 95 3.45 17.18 -1.14
N THR A 96 4.20 17.25 -2.23
CA THR A 96 4.08 16.30 -3.33
C THR A 96 4.77 14.97 -3.05
N ALA A 97 5.34 14.72 -1.87
CA ALA A 97 5.96 13.44 -1.53
C ALA A 97 4.89 12.36 -1.25
N PRO A 98 5.26 11.06 -1.27
CA PRO A 98 4.37 10.00 -0.80
C PRO A 98 3.89 10.26 0.64
N VAL A 99 2.68 9.80 0.99
CA VAL A 99 2.18 9.91 2.38
C VAL A 99 3.15 9.22 3.34
N LEU A 100 3.56 7.99 3.02
CA LEU A 100 4.57 7.26 3.78
C LEU A 100 5.63 6.67 2.87
N THR A 101 6.89 7.00 3.14
CA THR A 101 8.07 6.32 2.57
C THR A 101 8.61 5.29 3.56
N VAL A 102 8.96 4.11 3.07
CA VAL A 102 9.59 3.04 3.86
C VAL A 102 10.94 2.72 3.24
N ASP A 103 12.01 3.13 3.92
CA ASP A 103 13.36 3.03 3.40
C ASP A 103 13.86 1.57 3.37
N SER A 104 14.89 1.34 2.55
CA SER A 104 15.53 0.04 2.42
C SER A 104 16.01 -0.50 3.79
N GLY A 105 15.66 -1.76 4.07
CA GLY A 105 15.98 -2.41 5.34
C GLY A 105 15.07 -2.04 6.52
N ALA A 106 14.12 -1.12 6.35
CA ALA A 106 13.07 -0.90 7.34
C ALA A 106 12.05 -2.06 7.35
N ASN A 107 11.39 -2.26 8.49
CA ASN A 107 10.31 -3.24 8.67
C ASN A 107 9.16 -2.59 9.44
N VAL A 108 8.03 -2.38 8.78
CA VAL A 108 6.89 -1.70 9.39
C VAL A 108 5.60 -2.51 9.23
N THR A 109 4.84 -2.55 10.32
CA THR A 109 3.45 -3.01 10.31
C THR A 109 2.53 -1.79 10.43
N LEU A 110 1.60 -1.65 9.49
CA LEU A 110 0.68 -0.53 9.35
C LEU A 110 -0.75 -1.07 9.53
N THR A 111 -1.35 -0.84 10.70
CA THR A 111 -2.68 -1.39 11.02
C THR A 111 -3.73 -0.32 11.25
N ASN A 112 -4.90 -0.46 10.62
CA ASN A 112 -6.06 0.42 10.81
C ASN A 112 -5.76 1.91 10.54
N LEU A 113 -4.98 2.17 9.49
CA LEU A 113 -4.59 3.52 9.06
C LEU A 113 -5.25 3.87 7.73
N THR A 114 -5.55 5.14 7.54
CA THR A 114 -5.90 5.73 6.25
C THR A 114 -4.72 6.53 5.73
N PHE A 115 -4.30 6.29 4.49
CA PHE A 115 -3.28 7.05 3.77
C PHE A 115 -3.95 7.83 2.65
N GLU A 116 -3.95 9.15 2.75
CA GLU A 116 -4.67 10.04 1.83
C GLU A 116 -3.85 11.29 1.49
N HIS A 117 -4.00 11.76 0.25
CA HIS A 117 -3.35 12.97 -0.22
C HIS A 117 -4.17 13.69 -1.31
N LEU A 118 -4.69 14.89 -1.03
CA LEU A 118 -5.54 15.62 -1.97
C LEU A 118 -4.80 16.53 -2.98
N ALA A 119 -3.46 16.62 -2.94
CA ALA A 119 -2.74 17.54 -3.85
C ALA A 119 -2.39 16.88 -5.19
N ALA A 120 -2.65 17.62 -6.27
CA ALA A 120 -2.30 17.20 -7.62
C ALA A 120 -0.78 17.34 -7.83
N GLY A 121 -0.04 16.23 -7.75
CA GLY A 121 1.25 16.11 -8.42
C GLY A 121 2.45 15.61 -7.63
N GLY A 122 2.43 14.41 -7.04
CA GLY A 122 3.71 13.69 -6.96
C GLY A 122 3.97 12.55 -5.98
N GLY A 123 3.03 11.88 -5.33
CA GLY A 123 3.44 10.84 -4.38
C GLY A 123 2.27 9.99 -3.98
N GLY A 124 2.38 8.68 -4.17
CA GLY A 124 1.27 7.80 -3.85
C GLY A 124 0.96 7.78 -2.36
N GLY A 125 0.11 6.88 -1.91
CA GLY A 125 -0.09 6.67 -0.48
C GLY A 125 1.15 6.09 0.19
N ILE A 126 1.67 4.98 -0.33
CA ILE A 126 2.81 4.27 0.29
C ILE A 126 3.89 4.02 -0.75
N PHE A 127 5.08 4.51 -0.50
CA PHE A 127 6.28 4.18 -1.26
C PHE A 127 7.19 3.26 -0.44
N ASN A 128 7.27 2.00 -0.82
CA ASN A 128 8.16 1.02 -0.20
C ASN A 128 9.44 0.87 -1.04
N ASP A 129 10.53 1.51 -0.60
CA ASP A 129 11.80 1.58 -1.31
C ASP A 129 12.79 0.53 -0.77
N GLY A 130 12.53 -0.74 -1.06
CA GLY A 130 13.34 -1.86 -0.56
C GLY A 130 13.08 -2.26 0.89
N GLY A 131 12.08 -1.66 1.55
CA GLY A 131 11.66 -2.04 2.90
C GLY A 131 10.75 -3.27 2.95
N THR A 132 10.34 -3.66 4.17
CA THR A 132 9.31 -4.68 4.43
C THR A 132 8.08 -4.04 5.05
N VAL A 133 6.94 -4.14 4.38
CA VAL A 133 5.67 -3.54 4.79
C VAL A 133 4.59 -4.62 4.93
N LEU A 134 3.93 -4.63 6.09
CA LEU A 134 2.65 -5.30 6.29
C LEU A 134 1.56 -4.22 6.44
N LEU A 135 0.66 -4.14 5.46
CA LEU A 135 -0.53 -3.30 5.49
C LEU A 135 -1.74 -4.15 5.90
N SER A 136 -2.36 -3.85 7.04
CA SER A 136 -3.44 -4.67 7.60
C SER A 136 -4.64 -3.84 8.04
N GLY A 137 -5.85 -4.16 7.58
CA GLY A 137 -7.05 -3.42 8.01
C GLY A 137 -7.03 -1.94 7.64
N SER A 138 -6.21 -1.55 6.67
CA SER A 138 -5.91 -0.15 6.35
C SER A 138 -6.51 0.27 5.02
N THR A 139 -6.61 1.57 4.80
CA THR A 139 -7.13 2.17 3.56
C THR A 139 -6.08 3.06 2.92
N VAL A 140 -5.83 2.91 1.63
CA VAL A 140 -4.98 3.79 0.84
C VAL A 140 -5.85 4.42 -0.23
N THR A 141 -6.15 5.70 -0.10
CA THR A 141 -7.20 6.34 -0.91
C THR A 141 -6.90 7.74 -1.40
N MET A 142 -7.46 8.08 -2.57
CA MET A 142 -7.39 9.42 -3.16
C MET A 142 -5.97 9.94 -3.40
N ASN A 143 -4.97 9.06 -3.49
CA ASN A 143 -3.59 9.46 -3.75
C ASN A 143 -3.30 9.51 -5.26
N SER A 144 -2.32 10.33 -5.66
CA SER A 144 -1.95 10.51 -7.08
C SER A 144 -0.43 10.57 -7.29
N ALA A 145 0.08 9.76 -8.23
CA ALA A 145 1.52 9.63 -8.49
C ALA A 145 1.83 9.35 -9.96
N GLY A 146 3.11 9.42 -10.33
CA GLY A 146 3.57 8.92 -11.64
C GLY A 146 3.42 7.40 -11.74
N HIS A 147 3.76 6.66 -10.69
CA HIS A 147 3.57 5.21 -10.60
C HIS A 147 3.06 4.86 -9.21
N GLY A 148 2.21 3.84 -9.10
CA GLY A 148 1.72 3.38 -7.80
C GLY A 148 0.93 4.46 -7.10
N GLY A 149 -0.14 4.94 -7.73
CA GLY A 149 -0.98 6.01 -7.21
C GLY A 149 -1.37 5.76 -5.75
N GLY A 150 -1.77 4.54 -5.40
CA GLY A 150 -1.93 4.11 -4.01
C GLY A 150 -0.63 3.61 -3.42
N ILE A 151 -0.08 2.52 -3.96
CA ILE A 151 1.10 1.86 -3.43
C ILE A 151 2.14 1.68 -4.54
N TYR A 152 3.36 2.12 -4.29
CA TYR A 152 4.52 1.74 -5.09
C TYR A 152 5.44 0.86 -4.23
N ASN A 153 5.55 -0.43 -4.57
CA ASN A 153 6.58 -1.32 -4.07
C ASN A 153 7.77 -1.37 -5.03
N ASN A 154 8.88 -0.72 -4.67
CA ASN A 154 10.13 -0.72 -5.43
C ASN A 154 11.11 -1.71 -4.80
N ASN A 155 11.21 -2.91 -5.38
CA ASN A 155 12.11 -3.99 -4.94
C ASN A 155 11.99 -4.39 -3.44
N GLY A 156 10.92 -3.97 -2.77
CA GLY A 156 10.65 -4.29 -1.38
C GLY A 156 9.74 -5.52 -1.20
N ARG A 157 9.43 -5.81 0.06
CA ARG A 157 8.45 -6.84 0.45
C ARG A 157 7.15 -6.18 0.91
N MET A 158 6.09 -6.33 0.13
CA MET A 158 4.77 -5.79 0.44
C MET A 158 3.78 -6.92 0.71
N THR A 159 3.15 -6.90 1.87
CA THR A 159 2.03 -7.79 2.24
C THR A 159 0.81 -6.95 2.56
N VAL A 160 -0.28 -7.16 1.84
CA VAL A 160 -1.54 -6.45 2.01
C VAL A 160 -2.61 -7.43 2.48
N THR A 161 -3.23 -7.15 3.63
CA THR A 161 -4.29 -8.02 4.18
C THR A 161 -5.46 -7.22 4.72
N GLY A 162 -6.69 -7.65 4.47
CA GLY A 162 -7.88 -7.00 5.03
C GLY A 162 -8.01 -5.50 4.68
N SER A 163 -7.40 -5.05 3.57
CA SER A 163 -7.17 -3.62 3.31
C SER A 163 -7.85 -3.15 2.02
N ASN A 164 -8.03 -1.84 1.88
CA ASN A 164 -8.68 -1.21 0.74
C ASN A 164 -7.71 -0.25 0.04
N ILE A 165 -7.49 -0.43 -1.25
CA ILE A 165 -6.71 0.48 -2.11
C ILE A 165 -7.70 1.07 -3.11
N THR A 166 -8.14 2.30 -2.85
CA THR A 166 -9.32 2.86 -3.53
C THR A 166 -9.12 4.25 -4.09
N ASN A 167 -9.73 4.53 -5.25
CA ASN A 167 -9.78 5.88 -5.80
C ASN A 167 -8.41 6.56 -5.97
N ASN A 168 -7.35 5.78 -6.16
CA ASN A 168 -6.03 6.32 -6.42
C ASN A 168 -5.83 6.51 -7.93
N GLN A 169 -4.96 7.45 -8.28
CA GLN A 169 -4.74 7.86 -9.65
C GLN A 169 -3.27 7.78 -10.04
N VAL A 170 -3.04 7.45 -11.31
CA VAL A 170 -1.74 7.68 -11.95
C VAL A 170 -1.86 8.82 -12.94
N VAL A 171 -0.87 9.71 -12.96
CA VAL A 171 -0.77 10.83 -13.92
C VAL A 171 0.44 10.66 -14.82
N ASN A 172 0.44 11.34 -15.97
CA ASN A 172 1.57 11.44 -16.91
C ASN A 172 2.09 10.09 -17.46
N GLY A 173 1.19 9.12 -17.70
CA GLY A 173 1.51 7.91 -18.45
C GLY A 173 2.33 6.86 -17.71
N GLY A 174 2.44 6.91 -16.38
CA GLY A 174 3.03 5.80 -15.64
C GLY A 174 2.03 4.65 -15.41
N ALA A 175 2.17 3.87 -14.33
CA ALA A 175 1.47 2.60 -14.22
C ALA A 175 1.03 2.24 -12.79
N GLY A 176 0.05 1.34 -12.69
CA GLY A 176 -0.45 0.80 -11.43
C GLY A 176 -1.16 1.85 -10.59
N ALA A 177 -2.33 2.33 -11.02
CA ALA A 177 -2.99 3.44 -10.32
C ALA A 177 -3.34 3.07 -8.87
N GLY A 178 -3.78 1.84 -8.62
CA GLY A 178 -3.86 1.31 -7.26
C GLY A 178 -2.48 0.89 -6.75
N ILE A 179 -1.85 -0.07 -7.41
CA ILE A 179 -0.61 -0.69 -6.96
C ILE A 179 0.36 -0.85 -8.13
N PHE A 180 1.59 -0.36 -7.97
CA PHE A 180 2.71 -0.63 -8.87
C PHE A 180 3.76 -1.44 -8.13
N ASN A 181 3.98 -2.68 -8.58
CA ASN A 181 4.96 -3.59 -8.02
C ASN A 181 6.13 -3.77 -9.00
N TYR A 182 7.24 -3.09 -8.71
CA TYR A 182 8.47 -3.15 -9.49
C TYR A 182 9.46 -4.09 -8.82
N GLY A 183 9.42 -5.37 -9.19
CA GLY A 183 10.23 -6.39 -8.56
C GLY A 183 9.77 -6.75 -7.13
N GLY A 184 10.68 -7.32 -6.33
CA GLY A 184 10.42 -7.66 -4.93
C GLY A 184 9.37 -8.76 -4.70
N PHE A 185 8.81 -8.80 -3.50
CA PHE A 185 7.75 -9.76 -3.13
C PHE A 185 6.45 -9.03 -2.87
N PHE A 186 5.37 -9.48 -3.52
CA PHE A 186 4.02 -8.94 -3.28
C PHE A 186 3.02 -10.06 -2.99
N THR A 187 2.29 -9.91 -1.90
CA THR A 187 1.15 -10.76 -1.56
C THR A 187 -0.04 -9.92 -1.13
N MET A 188 -1.23 -10.32 -1.57
CA MET A 188 -2.48 -9.70 -1.19
C MET A 188 -3.51 -10.75 -0.77
N SER A 189 -4.17 -10.53 0.36
CA SER A 189 -5.23 -11.41 0.85
C SER A 189 -6.40 -10.63 1.42
N SER A 190 -7.64 -11.11 1.22
CA SER A 190 -8.83 -10.52 1.85
C SER A 190 -8.95 -9.01 1.66
N SER A 191 -8.53 -8.49 0.51
CA SER A 191 -8.36 -7.06 0.26
C SER A 191 -9.07 -6.62 -1.02
N ASN A 192 -9.28 -5.31 -1.16
CA ASN A 192 -9.97 -4.72 -2.30
C ASN A 192 -9.07 -3.69 -3.01
N VAL A 193 -8.97 -3.77 -4.33
CA VAL A 193 -8.40 -2.73 -5.20
C VAL A 193 -9.53 -2.21 -6.07
N THR A 194 -10.02 -0.99 -5.81
CA THR A 194 -11.27 -0.52 -6.42
C THR A 194 -11.31 0.95 -6.78
N GLY A 195 -11.86 1.30 -7.95
CA GLY A 195 -12.04 2.70 -8.35
C GLY A 195 -10.73 3.40 -8.71
N ASN A 196 -9.62 2.67 -8.88
CA ASN A 196 -8.35 3.27 -9.22
C ASN A 196 -8.30 3.57 -10.73
N THR A 197 -7.78 4.75 -11.07
CA THR A 197 -7.86 5.29 -12.43
C THR A 197 -6.48 5.66 -12.95
N GLY A 198 -6.05 5.01 -14.02
CA GLY A 198 -4.85 5.39 -14.75
C GLY A 198 -5.04 6.62 -15.63
N GLY A 199 -3.99 7.40 -15.84
CA GLY A 199 -3.98 8.54 -16.76
C GLY A 199 -3.81 8.14 -18.22
N THR A 200 -3.70 9.12 -19.13
CA THR A 200 -3.40 8.85 -20.55
C THR A 200 -2.09 8.09 -20.69
N GLY A 201 -2.10 6.99 -21.44
CA GLY A 201 -0.96 6.11 -21.70
C GLY A 201 -0.63 5.13 -20.57
N SER A 202 -1.43 5.09 -19.50
CA SER A 202 -1.09 4.29 -18.31
C SER A 202 -1.37 2.80 -18.45
N ALA A 203 -0.54 1.95 -17.86
CA ALA A 203 -0.78 0.52 -17.76
C ALA A 203 -1.27 0.12 -16.36
N GLY A 204 -2.22 -0.83 -16.27
CA GLY A 204 -2.67 -1.39 -14.99
C GLY A 204 -3.50 -0.39 -14.17
N GLY A 205 -4.79 -0.28 -14.46
CA GLY A 205 -5.69 0.61 -13.71
C GLY A 205 -5.76 0.25 -12.22
N GLY A 206 -5.86 -1.04 -11.91
CA GLY A 206 -5.74 -1.54 -10.54
C GLY A 206 -4.28 -1.80 -10.16
N ILE A 207 -3.66 -2.80 -10.79
CA ILE A 207 -2.35 -3.32 -10.43
C ILE A 207 -1.44 -3.37 -11.66
N TYR A 208 -0.18 -3.01 -11.50
CA TYR A 208 0.88 -3.33 -12.47
C TYR A 208 1.97 -4.13 -11.76
N THR A 209 2.46 -5.18 -12.41
CA THR A 209 3.55 -6.01 -11.88
C THR A 209 4.55 -6.39 -12.97
N VAL A 210 5.82 -6.45 -12.59
CA VAL A 210 6.93 -6.85 -13.48
C VAL A 210 7.93 -7.77 -12.79
N GLY A 211 8.36 -8.81 -13.51
CA GLY A 211 9.55 -9.61 -13.20
C GLY A 211 9.48 -10.55 -11.99
N VAL A 212 8.31 -10.75 -11.38
CA VAL A 212 8.19 -11.52 -10.12
C VAL A 212 6.96 -12.42 -10.06
N THR A 213 6.96 -13.34 -9.09
CA THR A 213 5.76 -14.09 -8.73
C THR A 213 4.98 -13.34 -7.66
N ILE A 214 3.73 -12.99 -7.94
CA ILE A 214 2.81 -12.41 -6.96
C ILE A 214 1.66 -13.38 -6.66
N THR A 215 1.12 -13.30 -5.45
CA THR A 215 -0.06 -14.08 -5.06
C THR A 215 -1.15 -13.16 -4.53
N ILE A 216 -2.35 -13.31 -5.10
CA ILE A 216 -3.55 -12.58 -4.71
C ILE A 216 -4.62 -13.62 -4.35
N SER A 217 -5.15 -13.53 -3.14
CA SER A 217 -6.10 -14.53 -2.62
C SER A 217 -7.30 -13.89 -1.93
N ASN A 218 -8.48 -14.49 -2.02
CA ASN A 218 -9.68 -14.03 -1.31
C ASN A 218 -9.96 -12.53 -1.50
N SER A 219 -9.63 -11.96 -2.67
CA SER A 219 -9.57 -10.51 -2.88
C SER A 219 -10.42 -10.08 -4.07
N SER A 220 -10.66 -8.77 -4.17
CA SER A 220 -11.45 -8.16 -5.23
C SER A 220 -10.64 -7.07 -5.95
N ILE A 221 -10.60 -7.12 -7.28
CA ILE A 221 -10.02 -6.05 -8.12
C ILE A 221 -11.12 -5.58 -9.07
N CYS A 222 -11.83 -4.51 -8.73
CA CYS A 222 -13.02 -4.12 -9.45
C CYS A 222 -13.16 -2.63 -9.70
N ASN A 223 -13.90 -2.25 -10.75
CA ASN A 223 -14.16 -0.84 -11.08
C ASN A 223 -12.86 -0.02 -11.27
N ASN A 224 -11.77 -0.65 -11.69
CA ASN A 224 -10.54 0.05 -12.02
C ASN A 224 -10.48 0.32 -13.52
N SER A 225 -9.84 1.41 -13.90
CA SER A 225 -9.78 1.81 -15.31
C SER A 225 -8.43 2.38 -15.67
N THR A 226 -8.11 2.29 -16.96
CA THR A 226 -6.99 3.01 -17.56
C THR A 226 -7.50 4.24 -18.31
N GLY A 227 -6.64 5.24 -18.49
CA GLY A 227 -6.93 6.37 -19.37
C GLY A 227 -6.78 6.00 -20.86
N SER A 228 -6.96 6.99 -21.73
CA SER A 228 -6.75 6.80 -23.18
C SER A 228 -5.32 6.32 -23.48
N GLY A 229 -5.19 5.31 -24.33
CA GLY A 229 -3.96 4.61 -24.69
C GLY A 229 -3.51 3.54 -23.68
N GLY A 230 -4.22 3.37 -22.57
CA GLY A 230 -3.81 2.49 -21.48
C GLY A 230 -4.46 1.10 -21.51
N ALA A 231 -3.71 0.08 -21.08
CA ALA A 231 -4.11 -1.34 -21.13
C ALA A 231 -4.18 -1.99 -19.74
N GLY A 232 -4.99 -3.06 -19.60
CA GLY A 232 -5.13 -3.80 -18.36
C GLY A 232 -5.92 -3.03 -17.29
N GLY A 233 -7.24 -2.90 -17.47
CA GLY A 233 -8.07 -2.10 -16.56
C GLY A 233 -7.96 -2.55 -15.10
N ALA A 234 -7.96 -3.86 -14.85
CA ALA A 234 -7.70 -4.44 -13.53
C ALA A 234 -6.20 -4.58 -13.28
N MET A 235 -5.48 -5.18 -14.23
CA MET A 235 -4.10 -5.58 -14.06
C MET A 235 -3.31 -5.57 -15.36
N TYR A 236 -2.05 -5.14 -15.29
CA TYR A 236 -1.05 -5.35 -16.33
C TYR A 236 0.07 -6.24 -15.79
N ILE A 237 0.40 -7.30 -16.52
CA ILE A 237 1.46 -8.24 -16.21
C ILE A 237 2.54 -8.04 -17.28
N ASP A 238 3.63 -7.38 -16.94
CA ASP A 238 4.72 -7.08 -17.90
C ASP A 238 5.67 -8.28 -18.10
N THR A 239 5.81 -9.09 -17.06
CA THR A 239 6.50 -10.40 -17.03
C THR A 239 6.23 -11.04 -15.66
N GLY A 240 6.58 -12.32 -15.51
CA GLY A 240 6.51 -13.03 -14.22
C GLY A 240 5.23 -13.85 -14.08
N THR A 241 4.78 -14.10 -12.84
CA THR A 241 3.66 -15.01 -12.58
C THR A 241 2.69 -14.42 -11.57
N VAL A 242 1.41 -14.37 -11.94
CA VAL A 242 0.31 -13.98 -11.06
C VAL A 242 -0.48 -15.22 -10.67
N ASN A 243 -0.48 -15.54 -9.38
CA ASN A 243 -1.35 -16.57 -8.82
C ASN A 243 -2.61 -15.91 -8.22
N PHE A 244 -3.72 -15.95 -8.95
CA PHE A 244 -4.99 -15.33 -8.59
C PHE A 244 -5.98 -16.39 -8.08
N LYS A 245 -6.18 -16.46 -6.77
CA LYS A 245 -6.87 -17.57 -6.09
C LYS A 245 -8.11 -17.11 -5.34
N ALA A 246 -9.23 -17.82 -5.45
CA ALA A 246 -10.44 -17.51 -4.67
C ALA A 246 -10.83 -16.02 -4.73
N SER A 247 -10.60 -15.38 -5.86
CA SER A 247 -10.64 -13.91 -6.01
C SER A 247 -11.45 -13.52 -7.24
N LYS A 248 -11.82 -12.24 -7.34
CA LYS A 248 -12.60 -11.73 -8.47
C LYS A 248 -11.99 -10.48 -9.12
N MET A 249 -12.08 -10.42 -10.44
CA MET A 249 -11.85 -9.21 -11.24
C MET A 249 -13.17 -8.78 -11.89
N CYS A 250 -13.69 -7.60 -11.55
CA CYS A 250 -15.02 -7.20 -12.03
C CYS A 250 -15.18 -5.75 -12.44
N ASN A 251 -15.90 -5.51 -13.55
CA ASN A 251 -16.23 -4.16 -14.01
C ASN A 251 -14.99 -3.26 -14.22
N ASN A 252 -13.87 -3.85 -14.66
CA ASN A 252 -12.69 -3.07 -14.98
C ASN A 252 -12.70 -2.67 -16.46
N THR A 253 -12.08 -1.53 -16.78
CA THR A 253 -12.14 -0.94 -18.12
C THR A 253 -10.75 -0.63 -18.66
N GLY A 254 -10.37 -1.29 -19.75
CA GLY A 254 -9.23 -0.91 -20.61
C GLY A 254 -9.70 0.10 -21.65
N SER A 255 -9.68 1.40 -21.32
CA SER A 255 -10.50 2.42 -22.01
C SER A 255 -10.33 2.51 -23.52
N THR A 256 -9.11 2.46 -24.05
CA THR A 256 -8.89 2.53 -25.51
C THR A 256 -7.83 1.55 -26.01
N ALA A 257 -7.51 0.54 -25.20
CA ALA A 257 -6.53 -0.48 -25.53
C ALA A 257 -7.09 -1.86 -25.14
N ASN A 258 -6.20 -2.85 -25.13
CA ASN A 258 -6.56 -4.23 -24.88
C ASN A 258 -6.62 -4.56 -23.38
N GLY A 259 -7.27 -5.67 -23.04
CA GLY A 259 -7.27 -6.21 -21.68
C GLY A 259 -8.18 -5.42 -20.74
N GLY A 260 -9.48 -5.69 -20.80
CA GLY A 260 -10.46 -4.99 -19.97
C GLY A 260 -10.24 -5.26 -18.48
N ALA A 261 -9.96 -6.52 -18.13
CA ALA A 261 -9.38 -6.86 -16.84
C ALA A 261 -7.85 -6.97 -16.94
N VAL A 262 -7.33 -7.95 -17.67
CA VAL A 262 -5.89 -8.25 -17.68
C VAL A 262 -5.29 -8.00 -19.05
N TYR A 263 -4.16 -7.31 -19.07
CA TYR A 263 -3.20 -7.37 -20.17
C TYR A 263 -1.98 -8.18 -19.71
N ASP A 264 -1.71 -9.30 -20.37
CA ASP A 264 -0.57 -10.17 -20.08
C ASP A 264 0.48 -10.06 -21.20
N ASP A 265 1.59 -9.39 -20.91
CA ASP A 265 2.73 -9.18 -21.78
C ASP A 265 3.80 -10.23 -21.46
N HIS A 266 3.77 -11.39 -22.12
CA HIS A 266 4.75 -12.46 -21.92
C HIS A 266 4.88 -12.98 -20.45
N GLY A 267 3.85 -12.81 -19.62
CA GLY A 267 3.79 -13.32 -18.26
C GLY A 267 3.04 -14.65 -18.13
N THR A 268 2.53 -14.90 -16.93
CA THR A 268 1.69 -16.06 -16.63
C THR A 268 0.60 -15.67 -15.66
N LEU A 269 -0.66 -15.82 -16.07
CA LEU A 269 -1.83 -15.70 -15.23
C LEU A 269 -2.37 -17.08 -14.86
N ASN A 270 -2.30 -17.42 -13.57
CA ASN A 270 -2.91 -18.63 -13.01
C ASN A 270 -4.15 -18.27 -12.21
N MET A 271 -5.34 -18.59 -12.72
CA MET A 271 -6.60 -18.44 -12.00
C MET A 271 -7.00 -19.77 -11.34
N THR A 272 -7.28 -19.73 -10.04
CA THR A 272 -7.77 -20.91 -9.28
C THR A 272 -8.96 -20.55 -8.41
N SER A 273 -10.11 -21.18 -8.63
CA SER A 273 -11.34 -20.85 -7.89
C SER A 273 -11.71 -19.36 -8.01
N ALA A 274 -11.41 -18.74 -9.16
CA ALA A 274 -11.50 -17.30 -9.35
C ALA A 274 -12.46 -16.93 -10.48
N SER A 275 -12.92 -15.68 -10.50
CA SER A 275 -13.85 -15.17 -11.50
C SER A 275 -13.40 -13.87 -12.14
N MET A 276 -13.69 -13.71 -13.43
CA MET A 276 -13.49 -12.47 -14.19
C MET A 276 -14.77 -12.14 -14.95
N SER A 277 -15.42 -11.03 -14.61
CA SER A 277 -16.74 -10.69 -15.17
C SER A 277 -17.04 -9.20 -15.31
N GLY A 278 -17.79 -8.82 -16.35
CA GLY A 278 -18.20 -7.43 -16.56
C GLY A 278 -17.06 -6.51 -16.99
N ASN A 279 -15.90 -7.07 -17.35
CA ASN A 279 -14.75 -6.26 -17.74
C ASN A 279 -14.86 -5.87 -19.22
N THR A 280 -14.41 -4.66 -19.56
CA THR A 280 -14.59 -4.06 -20.88
C THR A 280 -13.27 -3.58 -21.46
N ALA A 281 -12.95 -4.01 -22.68
CA ALA A 281 -11.90 -3.44 -23.51
C ALA A 281 -12.52 -2.79 -24.75
N SER A 282 -11.99 -1.64 -25.18
CA SER A 282 -12.46 -1.02 -26.42
C SER A 282 -11.87 -1.66 -27.68
N ASN A 283 -10.79 -2.44 -27.54
CA ASN A 283 -10.21 -3.22 -28.62
C ASN A 283 -10.33 -4.71 -28.27
N ASP A 284 -9.24 -5.42 -27.98
CA ASP A 284 -9.26 -6.87 -27.78
C ASP A 284 -9.19 -7.29 -26.30
N GLY A 285 -9.69 -8.49 -25.99
CA GLY A 285 -9.47 -9.10 -24.68
C GLY A 285 -10.30 -8.46 -23.57
N GLY A 286 -11.64 -8.56 -23.64
CA GLY A 286 -12.54 -7.95 -22.66
C GLY A 286 -12.25 -8.42 -21.24
N GLY A 287 -12.04 -9.73 -21.07
CA GLY A 287 -11.46 -10.31 -19.87
C GLY A 287 -9.94 -10.20 -19.89
N VAL A 288 -9.29 -11.00 -20.74
CA VAL A 288 -7.82 -11.11 -20.82
C VAL A 288 -7.36 -10.84 -22.25
N PHE A 289 -6.37 -9.98 -22.41
CA PHE A 289 -5.54 -9.93 -23.62
C PHE A 289 -4.21 -10.59 -23.33
N ASN A 290 -3.93 -11.71 -23.99
CA ASN A 290 -2.71 -12.49 -23.81
C ASN A 290 -1.72 -12.22 -24.96
N ALA A 291 -0.78 -11.30 -24.76
CA ALA A 291 0.25 -10.90 -25.70
C ALA A 291 1.49 -11.82 -25.60
N GLY A 292 1.31 -13.11 -25.86
CA GLY A 292 2.41 -14.09 -25.83
C GLY A 292 2.78 -14.63 -24.45
N GLY A 293 1.94 -14.40 -23.44
CA GLY A 293 2.01 -15.02 -22.12
C GLY A 293 1.24 -16.34 -22.02
N THR A 294 0.94 -16.75 -20.79
CA THR A 294 0.29 -18.04 -20.45
C THR A 294 -0.92 -17.81 -19.56
N VAL A 295 -2.09 -18.30 -19.99
CA VAL A 295 -3.32 -18.25 -19.19
C VAL A 295 -3.73 -19.65 -18.77
N ASN A 296 -3.75 -19.91 -17.46
CA ASN A 296 -4.18 -21.18 -16.89
C ASN A 296 -5.41 -20.99 -16.00
N LEU A 297 -6.45 -21.79 -16.23
CA LEU A 297 -7.71 -21.76 -15.49
C LEU A 297 -7.94 -23.09 -14.77
N THR A 298 -8.15 -23.04 -13.46
CA THR A 298 -8.56 -24.20 -12.64
C THR A 298 -9.77 -23.83 -11.79
N THR A 299 -10.89 -24.54 -11.93
CA THR A 299 -12.15 -24.25 -11.20
C THR A 299 -12.55 -22.76 -11.29
N SER A 300 -12.35 -22.11 -12.44
CA SER A 300 -12.47 -20.66 -12.60
C SER A 300 -13.41 -20.28 -13.75
N SER A 301 -13.89 -19.03 -13.76
CA SER A 301 -14.81 -18.54 -14.80
C SER A 301 -14.39 -17.19 -15.38
N ILE A 302 -14.40 -17.06 -16.70
CA ILE A 302 -14.31 -15.78 -17.43
C ILE A 302 -15.62 -15.60 -18.20
N ALA A 303 -16.50 -14.70 -17.74
CA ALA A 303 -17.85 -14.61 -18.26
C ALA A 303 -18.42 -13.18 -18.25
N GLY A 304 -19.24 -12.84 -19.24
CA GLY A 304 -19.89 -11.53 -19.31
C GLY A 304 -18.90 -10.37 -19.49
N ASN A 305 -17.77 -10.62 -20.16
CA ASN A 305 -16.80 -9.58 -20.52
C ASN A 305 -17.02 -9.14 -21.97
N THR A 306 -16.61 -7.91 -22.28
CA THR A 306 -16.88 -7.26 -23.56
C THR A 306 -15.58 -6.70 -24.15
N ALA A 307 -15.30 -7.06 -25.40
CA ALA A 307 -14.29 -6.45 -26.26
C ALA A 307 -14.99 -5.66 -27.38
N GLY A 308 -14.30 -4.67 -27.94
CA GLY A 308 -14.79 -3.92 -29.10
C GLY A 308 -14.49 -4.63 -30.43
N VAL A 309 -13.44 -5.46 -30.47
CA VAL A 309 -12.97 -6.14 -31.68
C VAL A 309 -13.03 -7.65 -31.51
N ASP A 310 -12.08 -8.29 -30.82
CA ASP A 310 -12.05 -9.76 -30.65
C ASP A 310 -11.71 -10.17 -29.20
N GLY A 311 -11.97 -11.43 -28.87
CA GLY A 311 -11.62 -12.04 -27.58
C GLY A 311 -12.38 -11.42 -26.42
N GLY A 312 -13.71 -11.42 -26.48
CA GLY A 312 -14.55 -10.89 -25.39
C GLY A 312 -14.17 -11.46 -24.03
N GLY A 313 -13.97 -12.78 -23.96
CA GLY A 313 -13.42 -13.45 -22.79
C GLY A 313 -11.89 -13.37 -22.77
N VAL A 314 -11.25 -14.03 -23.73
CA VAL A 314 -9.78 -14.08 -23.89
C VAL A 314 -9.40 -13.81 -25.34
N PHE A 315 -8.54 -12.83 -25.58
CA PHE A 315 -7.80 -12.74 -26.83
C PHE A 315 -6.44 -13.43 -26.63
N GLY A 316 -6.13 -14.41 -27.47
CA GLY A 316 -4.98 -15.29 -27.36
C GLY A 316 -5.33 -16.67 -26.79
N THR A 317 -4.32 -17.43 -26.39
CA THR A 317 -4.51 -18.84 -26.02
C THR A 317 -4.74 -19.04 -24.52
N VAL A 318 -5.74 -19.85 -24.18
CA VAL A 318 -5.87 -20.48 -22.85
C VAL A 318 -5.05 -21.77 -22.84
N SER A 319 -3.94 -21.77 -22.12
CA SER A 319 -2.96 -22.85 -22.15
C SER A 319 -3.43 -24.10 -21.40
N GLN A 320 -4.18 -23.91 -20.31
CA GLN A 320 -4.81 -25.00 -19.55
C GLN A 320 -6.17 -24.58 -19.03
N GLN A 321 -7.16 -25.46 -19.16
CA GLN A 321 -8.51 -25.25 -18.65
C GLN A 321 -9.01 -26.53 -17.97
N SER A 322 -9.11 -26.50 -16.64
CA SER A 322 -9.62 -27.62 -15.83
C SER A 322 -10.80 -27.18 -14.99
N ASN A 323 -11.95 -27.86 -15.13
CA ASN A 323 -13.22 -27.51 -14.45
C ASN A 323 -13.55 -26.01 -14.53
N SER A 324 -13.21 -25.38 -15.65
CA SER A 324 -13.30 -23.92 -15.83
C SER A 324 -14.08 -23.60 -17.09
N ALA A 325 -14.62 -22.38 -17.18
CA ALA A 325 -15.40 -21.92 -18.33
C ALA A 325 -14.98 -20.53 -18.77
N VAL A 326 -14.86 -20.34 -20.08
CA VAL A 326 -14.87 -19.02 -20.75
C VAL A 326 -16.15 -19.00 -21.56
N SER A 327 -17.14 -18.22 -21.13
CA SER A 327 -18.50 -18.31 -21.68
C SER A 327 -19.32 -17.03 -21.54
N GLY A 328 -20.15 -16.72 -22.53
CA GLY A 328 -21.07 -15.60 -22.48
C GLY A 328 -20.36 -14.25 -22.52
N ASN A 329 -19.23 -14.19 -23.22
CA ASN A 329 -18.49 -12.96 -23.49
C ASN A 329 -18.82 -12.46 -24.92
N ALA A 330 -18.59 -11.17 -25.16
CA ALA A 330 -18.87 -10.51 -26.43
C ALA A 330 -17.60 -9.83 -26.98
N PRO A 331 -17.31 -9.93 -28.29
CA PRO A 331 -18.14 -10.56 -29.31
C PRO A 331 -18.05 -12.09 -29.32
N ASP A 332 -17.00 -12.65 -28.73
CA ASP A 332 -16.75 -14.08 -28.63
C ASP A 332 -16.11 -14.44 -27.27
N ASP A 333 -16.03 -15.74 -26.99
CA ASP A 333 -15.43 -16.23 -25.75
C ASP A 333 -13.90 -16.27 -25.82
N ILE A 334 -13.34 -16.74 -26.94
CA ILE A 334 -11.90 -16.83 -27.18
C ILE A 334 -11.61 -16.55 -28.66
N SER A 335 -10.61 -15.70 -28.95
CA SER A 335 -10.07 -15.48 -30.30
C SER A 335 -8.55 -15.67 -30.37
#